data_AF-A0AAD5HJ49-F1
#
_entry.id   AF-A0AAD5HJ49-F1
#
_cell.length_a   1.000
_cell.length_b   1.000
_cell.length_c   1.000
_cell.angle_alpha   90.00
_cell.angle_beta   90.00
_cell.angle_gamma   90.00
#
_symmetry.space_group_name_H-M   'P 1'
#
loop_
_entity.id
_entity.type
_entity.pdbx_description
1 polymer ?
#
loop_
_entity_poly.entity_id
_entity_poly.type
_entity_poly.pdbx_seq_one_letter_code
_entity_poly.pdbx_strand_id
1 'polypeptide(L)'
;MSRRKFRPDDYTVGWVCALPIELAAAQEVLDERHPDLTHLIPNDTNLYTLGRIGTHNVVIACLPAGQIGTNSVVVVAARMKSTFTSIRFGLMVGIGGGVPSDRADIRLGDVVISQPEKGNGGVVQYDLGKTMPRRYERTGSLNSPPEILLNALSKLKTNRILGMSNLARHLSTLSRSPVFSSQGAEPDILFESTYEHLGGDTCERCDIDR
;
A
#
# COMPACT_ATOMS: atom_id res chain seq x y z
N MET A 1 11.54 -24.29 26.02
CA MET A 1 10.40 -23.93 25.14
C MET A 1 10.83 -24.16 23.70
N SER A 2 10.13 -25.00 22.94
CA SER A 2 10.46 -25.26 21.53
C SER A 2 10.19 -24.00 20.70
N ARG A 3 11.20 -23.49 19.97
CA ARG A 3 11.00 -22.41 19.00
C ARG A 3 10.08 -22.94 17.89
N ARG A 4 8.95 -22.28 17.66
CA ARG A 4 8.05 -22.59 16.55
C ARG A 4 8.85 -22.53 15.24
N LYS A 5 8.83 -23.62 14.48
CA LYS A 5 9.50 -23.71 13.17
C LYS A 5 8.53 -23.21 12.11
N PHE A 6 8.87 -22.11 11.44
CA PHE A 6 8.08 -21.54 10.36
C PHE A 6 8.43 -22.18 9.01
N ARG A 7 7.43 -22.30 8.14
CA ARG A 7 7.53 -22.79 6.76
C ARG A 7 6.90 -21.79 5.79
N PRO A 8 7.27 -21.79 4.50
CA PRO A 8 6.61 -20.94 3.50
C PRO A 8 5.08 -21.12 3.46
N ASP A 9 4.58 -22.33 3.69
CA ASP A 9 3.14 -22.63 3.69
C ASP A 9 2.38 -22.00 4.88
N ASP A 10 3.08 -21.49 5.90
CA ASP A 10 2.45 -20.82 7.04
C ASP A 10 1.96 -19.40 6.70
N TYR A 11 2.38 -18.82 5.57
CA TYR A 11 2.11 -17.43 5.19
C TYR A 11 0.95 -17.34 4.21
N THR A 12 -0.05 -16.52 4.54
CA THR A 12 -1.31 -16.47 3.78
C THR A 12 -1.64 -15.10 3.20
N VAL A 13 -0.85 -14.08 3.53
CA VAL A 13 -1.01 -12.70 3.05
C VAL A 13 0.32 -12.22 2.47
N GLY A 14 0.30 -11.81 1.21
CA GLY A 14 1.41 -11.10 0.59
C GLY A 14 1.27 -9.59 0.74
N TRP A 15 2.37 -8.88 0.98
CA TRP A 15 2.43 -7.42 1.03
C TRP A 15 3.59 -6.96 0.15
N VAL A 16 3.32 -6.18 -0.88
CA VAL A 16 4.33 -5.55 -1.74
C VAL A 16 4.42 -4.05 -1.44
N CYS A 17 5.63 -3.56 -1.22
CA CYS A 17 5.97 -2.15 -1.07
C CYS A 17 6.73 -1.67 -2.31
N ALA A 18 6.51 -0.43 -2.75
CA ALA A 18 7.28 0.20 -3.81
C ALA A 18 8.63 0.75 -3.33
N LEU A 19 8.66 1.29 -2.10
CA LEU A 19 9.79 2.07 -1.58
C LEU A 19 10.36 1.48 -0.28
N PRO A 20 11.67 1.68 0.00
CA PRO A 20 12.28 1.25 1.26
C PRO A 20 11.62 1.85 2.51
N ILE A 21 11.14 3.09 2.44
CA ILE A 21 10.45 3.76 3.56
C ILE A 21 9.10 3.09 3.88
N GLU A 22 8.40 2.59 2.86
CA GLU A 22 7.16 1.84 3.01
C GLU A 22 7.44 0.46 3.60
N LEU A 23 8.51 -0.22 3.15
CA LEU A 23 8.95 -1.47 3.75
C LEU A 23 9.31 -1.27 5.23
N ALA A 24 10.04 -0.20 5.57
CA ALA A 24 10.37 0.11 6.96
C ALA A 24 9.10 0.30 7.81
N ALA A 25 8.12 1.06 7.32
CA ALA A 25 6.84 1.22 8.00
C ALA A 25 6.09 -0.11 8.15
N ALA A 26 6.07 -0.95 7.11
CA ALA A 26 5.45 -2.27 7.13
C ALA A 26 6.08 -3.19 8.19
N GLN A 27 7.39 -3.08 8.43
CA GLN A 27 8.07 -3.86 9.46
C GLN A 27 7.81 -3.35 10.89
N GLU A 28 7.55 -2.05 11.08
CA GLU A 28 7.21 -1.45 12.37
C GLU A 28 5.78 -1.80 12.84
N VAL A 29 4.87 -2.09 11.91
CA VAL A 29 3.48 -2.48 12.25
C VAL A 29 3.31 -3.98 12.48
N LEU A 30 4.37 -4.78 12.34
CA LEU A 30 4.32 -6.20 12.68
C LEU A 30 4.17 -6.40 14.19
N ASP A 31 3.20 -7.23 14.60
CA ASP A 31 3.08 -7.65 16.00
C ASP A 31 4.24 -8.56 16.40
N GLU A 32 4.76 -9.34 15.45
CA GLU A 32 5.86 -10.28 15.62
C GLU A 32 6.66 -10.39 14.32
N ARG A 33 7.99 -10.31 14.41
CA ARG A 33 8.90 -10.64 13.31
C ARG A 33 9.29 -12.12 13.38
N HIS A 34 9.18 -12.82 12.26
CA HIS A 34 9.60 -14.21 12.15
C HIS A 34 11.04 -14.30 11.60
N PRO A 35 11.75 -15.42 11.83
CA PRO A 35 13.06 -15.66 11.23
C PRO A 35 13.00 -15.70 9.71
N ASP A 36 14.09 -15.28 9.07
CA ASP A 36 14.23 -15.34 7.63
C ASP A 36 14.24 -16.79 7.11
N LEU A 37 13.44 -17.04 6.06
CA LEU A 37 13.31 -18.32 5.37
C LEU A 37 13.92 -18.29 3.95
N THR A 38 14.56 -17.19 3.52
CA THR A 38 15.16 -17.04 2.18
C THR A 38 16.08 -18.19 1.78
N HIS A 39 16.85 -18.73 2.73
CA HIS A 39 17.72 -19.90 2.50
C HIS A 39 16.97 -21.18 2.06
N LEU A 40 15.65 -21.26 2.26
CA LEU A 40 14.81 -22.40 1.87
C LEU A 40 14.19 -22.23 0.47
N ILE A 41 14.45 -21.11 -0.20
CA ILE A 41 13.76 -20.72 -1.43
C ILE A 41 14.78 -20.62 -2.58
N PRO A 42 15.16 -21.76 -3.19
CA PRO A 42 16.06 -21.74 -4.32
C PRO A 42 15.41 -21.01 -5.51
N ASN A 43 16.18 -20.16 -6.20
CA ASN A 43 15.82 -19.46 -7.44
C ASN A 43 14.85 -18.26 -7.30
N ASP A 44 14.51 -17.82 -6.09
CA ASP A 44 13.83 -16.55 -5.88
C ASP A 44 14.84 -15.48 -5.45
N THR A 45 14.90 -14.37 -6.19
CA THR A 45 15.80 -13.25 -5.87
C THR A 45 15.12 -12.17 -5.03
N ASN A 46 13.83 -12.32 -4.71
CA ASN A 46 13.15 -11.40 -3.81
C ASN A 46 13.70 -11.56 -2.39
N LEU A 47 13.83 -10.43 -1.70
CA LEU A 47 14.11 -10.42 -0.27
C LEU A 47 12.80 -10.22 0.49
N TYR A 48 12.57 -11.08 1.48
CA TYR A 48 11.33 -11.11 2.24
C TYR A 48 11.55 -10.70 3.68
N THR A 49 10.63 -9.90 4.21
CA THR A 49 10.41 -9.81 5.65
C THR A 49 9.19 -10.63 6.02
N LEU A 50 9.33 -11.47 7.05
CA LEU A 50 8.30 -12.38 7.49
C LEU A 50 7.82 -11.98 8.88
N GLY A 51 6.51 -12.06 9.13
CA GLY A 51 5.97 -11.73 10.43
C GLY A 51 4.49 -12.01 10.56
N ARG A 52 3.89 -11.41 11.59
CA ARG A 52 2.48 -11.56 11.92
C ARG A 52 1.82 -10.21 12.20
N ILE A 53 0.58 -10.07 11.73
CA ILE A 53 -0.34 -8.98 12.09
C ILE A 53 -1.68 -9.60 12.50
N GLY A 54 -2.06 -9.41 13.75
CA GLY A 54 -3.14 -10.12 14.43
C GLY A 54 -2.95 -11.63 14.33
N THR A 55 -3.84 -12.26 13.58
CA THR A 55 -3.86 -13.72 13.34
C THR A 55 -3.27 -14.11 11.98
N HIS A 56 -2.79 -13.15 11.19
CA HIS A 56 -2.31 -13.39 9.83
C HIS A 56 -0.80 -13.39 9.79
N ASN A 57 -0.22 -14.48 9.28
CA ASN A 57 1.18 -14.50 8.89
C ASN A 57 1.34 -13.81 7.53
N VAL A 58 2.20 -12.80 7.49
CA VAL A 58 2.41 -11.90 6.35
C VAL A 58 3.82 -12.08 5.82
N VAL A 59 3.94 -12.14 4.49
CA VAL A 59 5.20 -12.03 3.77
C VAL A 59 5.26 -10.68 3.06
N ILE A 60 6.28 -9.91 3.36
CA ILE A 60 6.47 -8.55 2.84
C ILE A 60 7.68 -8.54 1.90
N ALA A 61 7.53 -7.97 0.72
CA ALA A 61 8.64 -7.70 -0.20
C ALA A 61 8.63 -6.22 -0.64
N CYS A 62 9.81 -5.69 -0.92
CA CYS A 62 9.96 -4.38 -1.56
C CYS A 62 10.42 -4.57 -3.00
N LEU A 63 10.05 -3.64 -3.87
CA LEU A 63 10.61 -3.59 -5.22
C LEU A 63 12.13 -3.40 -5.19
N PRO A 64 12.86 -3.87 -6.21
CA PRO A 64 14.29 -3.61 -6.33
C PRO A 64 14.58 -2.10 -6.36
N ALA A 65 15.67 -1.70 -5.71
CA ALA A 65 16.08 -0.30 -5.64
C ALA A 65 16.20 0.31 -7.05
N GLY A 66 15.60 1.49 -7.24
CA GLY A 66 15.59 2.19 -8.53
C GLY A 66 14.65 1.60 -9.60
N GLN A 67 13.92 0.52 -9.30
CA GLN A 67 13.03 -0.16 -10.26
C GLN A 67 11.56 -0.07 -9.81
N ILE A 68 11.05 1.16 -9.70
CA ILE A 68 9.63 1.40 -9.44
C ILE A 68 8.82 1.11 -10.72
N GLY A 69 7.57 0.69 -10.55
CA GLY A 69 6.61 0.57 -11.65
C GLY A 69 5.84 -0.75 -11.63
N THR A 70 4.79 -0.80 -12.45
CA THR A 70 3.86 -1.93 -12.52
C THR A 70 4.55 -3.24 -12.90
N ASN A 71 5.52 -3.22 -13.82
CA ASN A 71 6.27 -4.41 -14.23
C ASN A 71 7.06 -5.04 -13.06
N SER A 72 7.76 -4.21 -12.28
CA SER A 72 8.50 -4.68 -11.10
C SER A 72 7.56 -5.27 -10.05
N VAL A 73 6.42 -4.63 -9.80
CA VAL A 73 5.38 -5.16 -8.89
C VAL A 73 4.90 -6.53 -9.34
N VAL A 74 4.62 -6.70 -10.64
CA VAL A 74 4.16 -7.99 -11.20
C VAL A 74 5.21 -9.07 -10.99
N VAL A 75 6.49 -8.80 -11.26
CA VAL A 75 7.58 -9.77 -11.08
C VAL A 75 7.73 -10.17 -9.61
N VAL A 76 7.77 -9.19 -8.70
CA VAL A 76 7.90 -9.44 -7.26
C VAL A 76 6.70 -10.25 -6.75
N ALA A 77 5.48 -9.85 -7.08
CA ALA A 77 4.26 -10.52 -6.64
C ALA A 77 4.15 -11.96 -7.20
N ALA A 78 4.50 -12.17 -8.46
CA ALA A 78 4.46 -13.50 -9.08
C ALA A 78 5.45 -14.47 -8.41
N ARG A 79 6.68 -14.02 -8.13
CA ARG A 79 7.68 -14.81 -7.40
C ARG A 79 7.25 -15.09 -5.96
N MET A 80 6.74 -14.07 -5.27
CA MET A 80 6.18 -14.24 -3.92
C MET A 80 5.09 -15.31 -3.89
N LYS A 81 4.15 -15.28 -4.84
CA LYS A 81 3.10 -16.28 -4.94
C LYS A 81 3.62 -17.68 -5.29
N SER A 82 4.66 -17.77 -6.11
CA SER A 82 5.32 -19.05 -6.45
C SER A 82 6.01 -19.67 -5.24
N THR A 83 6.67 -18.84 -4.43
CA THR A 83 7.42 -19.25 -3.23
C THR A 83 6.50 -19.58 -2.06
N PHE A 84 5.52 -18.73 -1.78
CA PHE A 84 4.59 -18.86 -0.66
C PHE A 84 3.23 -19.30 -1.20
N THR A 85 3.12 -20.60 -1.48
CA THR A 85 1.97 -21.19 -2.19
C THR A 85 0.64 -21.05 -1.46
N SER A 86 0.67 -20.83 -0.15
CA SER A 86 -0.52 -20.67 0.70
C SER A 86 -1.04 -19.23 0.77
N ILE A 87 -0.44 -18.29 0.04
CA ILE A 87 -0.97 -16.92 -0.10
C ILE A 87 -2.38 -16.95 -0.68
N ARG A 88 -3.33 -16.38 0.07
CA ARG A 88 -4.73 -16.26 -0.34
C ARG A 88 -5.01 -14.96 -1.09
N PHE A 89 -4.30 -13.88 -0.74
CA PHE A 89 -4.38 -12.59 -1.41
C PHE A 89 -3.09 -11.78 -1.17
N GLY A 90 -2.80 -10.88 -2.11
CA GLY A 90 -1.70 -9.91 -2.01
C GLY A 90 -2.23 -8.50 -1.83
N LEU A 91 -1.50 -7.67 -1.11
CA LEU A 91 -1.76 -6.25 -0.92
C LEU A 91 -0.59 -5.46 -1.52
N MET A 92 -0.89 -4.44 -2.31
CA MET A 92 0.07 -3.38 -2.62
C MET A 92 -0.21 -2.25 -1.65
N VAL A 93 0.73 -1.95 -0.76
CA VAL A 93 0.58 -0.89 0.25
C VAL A 93 1.80 0.02 0.18
N GLY A 94 1.54 1.31 0.05
CA GLY A 94 2.55 2.33 -0.09
C GLY A 94 1.95 3.72 0.02
N ILE A 95 2.78 4.73 -0.19
CA ILE A 95 2.35 6.12 -0.24
C ILE A 95 1.88 6.49 -1.65
N GLY A 96 1.04 7.51 -1.75
CA GLY A 96 0.56 8.04 -3.02
C GLY A 96 0.20 9.51 -2.90
N GLY A 97 0.13 10.18 -4.05
CA GLY A 97 -0.38 11.55 -4.13
C GLY A 97 -1.91 11.57 -4.07
N GLY A 98 -2.47 12.56 -3.38
CA GLY A 98 -3.91 12.82 -3.35
C GLY A 98 -4.31 13.87 -4.39
N VAL A 99 -5.51 13.71 -4.96
CA VAL A 99 -6.15 14.74 -5.79
C VAL A 99 -7.51 15.05 -5.15
N PRO A 100 -7.58 16.03 -4.24
CA PRO A 100 -8.83 16.37 -3.56
C PRO A 100 -9.86 16.97 -4.52
N SER A 101 -11.12 16.88 -4.15
CA SER A 101 -12.26 17.48 -4.86
C SER A 101 -13.42 17.76 -3.91
N ASP A 102 -14.40 18.54 -4.33
CA ASP A 102 -15.63 18.78 -3.54
C ASP A 102 -16.37 17.49 -3.14
N ARG A 103 -16.14 16.39 -3.87
CA ARG A 103 -16.76 15.08 -3.58
C ARG A 103 -15.91 14.20 -2.68
N ALA A 104 -14.61 14.49 -2.57
CA ALA A 104 -13.64 13.72 -1.82
C ALA A 104 -12.53 14.64 -1.33
N ASP A 105 -12.65 15.10 -0.09
CA ASP A 105 -11.63 15.87 0.62
C ASP A 105 -10.52 14.92 1.08
N ILE A 106 -9.52 14.71 0.21
CA ILE A 106 -8.36 13.84 0.46
C ILE A 106 -7.24 14.69 1.02
N ARG A 107 -6.74 14.34 2.20
CA ARG A 107 -5.71 15.09 2.93
C ARG A 107 -4.47 14.27 3.24
N LEU A 108 -3.39 14.95 3.63
CA LEU A 108 -2.18 14.25 4.05
C LEU A 108 -2.46 13.36 5.27
N GLY A 109 -2.01 12.11 5.19
CA GLY A 109 -2.23 11.10 6.22
C GLY A 109 -3.53 10.28 6.05
N ASP A 110 -4.39 10.62 5.08
CA ASP A 110 -5.53 9.77 4.76
C ASP A 110 -5.09 8.42 4.19
N VAL A 111 -5.80 7.37 4.62
CA VAL A 111 -5.62 6.01 4.11
C VAL A 111 -6.72 5.70 3.11
N VAL A 112 -6.35 5.62 1.84
CA VAL A 112 -7.26 5.25 0.75
C VAL A 112 -7.24 3.73 0.54
N ILE A 113 -8.42 3.12 0.49
CA ILE A 113 -8.59 1.68 0.27
C ILE A 113 -9.38 1.49 -1.02
N SER A 114 -8.83 0.70 -1.94
CA SER A 114 -9.49 0.36 -3.20
C SER A 114 -10.86 -0.29 -2.97
N GLN A 115 -11.87 0.24 -3.67
CA GLN A 115 -13.23 -0.28 -3.66
C GLN A 115 -13.85 -0.16 -5.07
N PRO A 116 -14.48 -1.22 -5.59
CA PRO A 116 -15.21 -1.15 -6.85
C PRO A 116 -16.32 -0.08 -6.83
N GLU A 117 -16.39 0.71 -7.89
CA GLU A 117 -17.44 1.72 -8.10
C GLU A 117 -17.65 2.02 -9.59
N LYS A 118 -18.92 2.18 -10.01
CA LYS A 118 -19.33 2.66 -11.35
C LYS A 118 -18.62 1.96 -12.51
N GLY A 119 -18.53 0.62 -12.44
CA GLY A 119 -17.91 -0.21 -13.48
C GLY A 119 -16.39 -0.33 -13.40
N ASN A 120 -15.73 0.30 -12.42
CA ASN A 120 -14.30 0.12 -12.16
C ASN A 120 -14.10 -0.86 -11.00
N GLY A 121 -13.04 -1.68 -11.08
CA GLY A 121 -12.65 -2.61 -10.00
C GLY A 121 -12.04 -1.94 -8.75
N GLY A 122 -12.05 -0.61 -8.67
CA GLY A 122 -11.49 0.16 -7.55
C GLY A 122 -10.08 0.68 -7.77
N VAL A 123 -9.36 0.16 -8.77
CA VAL A 123 -8.14 0.77 -9.31
C VAL A 123 -8.33 1.01 -10.80
N VAL A 124 -7.97 2.21 -11.24
CA VAL A 124 -8.04 2.61 -12.65
C VAL A 124 -6.63 2.88 -13.14
N GLN A 125 -6.19 2.11 -14.13
CA GLN A 125 -4.97 2.41 -14.85
C GLN A 125 -5.26 3.50 -15.89
N TYR A 126 -4.89 4.74 -15.60
CA TYR A 126 -5.25 5.89 -16.41
C TYR A 126 -4.41 6.04 -17.69
N ASP A 127 -3.22 5.41 -17.74
CA ASP A 127 -2.26 5.47 -18.84
C ASP A 127 -2.42 4.31 -19.85
N LEU A 128 -3.31 3.35 -19.58
CA LEU A 128 -3.62 2.23 -20.48
C LEU A 128 -4.81 2.53 -21.39
N GLY A 129 -4.52 2.88 -22.64
CA GLY A 129 -5.54 3.30 -23.58
C GLY A 129 -5.00 3.64 -24.95
N LYS A 130 -5.90 4.07 -25.82
CA LYS A 130 -5.63 4.46 -27.20
C LYS A 130 -5.87 5.95 -27.37
N THR A 131 -4.87 6.63 -27.91
CA THR A 131 -5.04 8.01 -28.39
C THR A 131 -5.75 7.98 -29.73
N MET A 132 -6.99 8.46 -29.75
CA MET A 132 -7.78 8.72 -30.94
C MET A 132 -7.63 10.20 -31.34
N PRO A 133 -7.93 10.62 -32.58
CA PRO A 133 -7.66 11.98 -33.08
C PRO A 133 -8.19 13.14 -32.21
N ARG A 134 -9.19 12.90 -31.35
CA ARG A 134 -9.79 13.92 -30.47
C ARG A 134 -10.01 13.47 -29.02
N ARG A 135 -9.64 12.23 -28.67
CA ARG A 135 -9.91 11.69 -27.34
C ARG A 135 -8.91 10.62 -26.97
N TYR A 136 -8.65 10.51 -25.68
CA TYR A 136 -8.01 9.33 -25.12
C TYR A 136 -9.09 8.35 -24.67
N GLU A 137 -9.00 7.10 -25.13
CA GLU A 137 -9.94 6.05 -24.78
C GLU A 137 -9.22 4.99 -23.95
N ARG A 138 -9.61 4.82 -22.68
CA ARG A 138 -9.08 3.73 -21.85
C ARG A 138 -9.55 2.39 -22.40
N THR A 139 -8.63 1.46 -22.62
CA THR A 139 -8.93 0.17 -23.25
C THR A 139 -8.76 -1.03 -22.33
N GLY A 140 -8.62 -0.81 -21.03
CA GLY A 140 -8.44 -1.88 -20.05
C GLY A 140 -9.16 -1.59 -18.73
N SER A 141 -9.29 -2.64 -17.93
CA SER A 141 -9.83 -2.58 -16.57
C SER A 141 -9.04 -3.55 -15.70
N LEU A 142 -8.73 -3.14 -14.48
CA LEU A 142 -8.18 -4.03 -13.47
C LEU A 142 -9.29 -4.80 -12.77
N ASN A 143 -8.96 -6.00 -12.28
CA ASN A 143 -9.88 -6.80 -11.48
C ASN A 143 -10.26 -6.09 -10.18
N SER A 144 -11.44 -6.44 -9.67
CA SER A 144 -11.84 -6.04 -8.31
C SER A 144 -11.04 -6.79 -7.25
N PRO A 145 -10.82 -6.21 -6.05
CA PRO A 145 -10.30 -6.94 -4.92
C PRO A 145 -11.10 -8.23 -4.64
N PRO A 146 -10.46 -9.31 -4.18
CA PRO A 146 -11.16 -10.53 -3.77
C PRO A 146 -12.27 -10.27 -2.76
N GLU A 147 -13.35 -11.07 -2.81
CA GLU A 147 -14.54 -10.90 -1.96
C GLU A 147 -14.20 -10.84 -0.45
N ILE A 148 -13.21 -11.63 -0.01
CA ILE A 148 -12.73 -11.60 1.38
C ILE A 148 -12.27 -10.20 1.81
N LEU A 149 -11.63 -9.42 0.93
CA LEU A 149 -11.19 -8.07 1.22
C LEU A 149 -12.36 -7.07 1.16
N LEU A 150 -13.32 -7.27 0.26
CA LEU A 150 -14.53 -6.43 0.18
C LEU A 150 -15.42 -6.60 1.43
N ASN A 151 -15.53 -7.83 1.94
CA ASN A 151 -16.21 -8.13 3.20
C ASN A 151 -15.47 -7.50 4.39
N ALA A 152 -14.13 -7.58 4.40
CA ALA A 152 -13.31 -6.91 5.42
C ALA A 152 -13.48 -5.38 5.39
N LEU A 153 -13.52 -4.77 4.20
CA LEU A 153 -13.77 -3.33 4.03
C LEU A 153 -15.16 -2.93 4.55
N SER A 154 -16.19 -3.72 4.25
CA SER A 154 -17.55 -3.48 4.77
C SER A 154 -17.58 -3.52 6.31
N LYS A 155 -16.87 -4.49 6.91
CA LYS A 155 -16.72 -4.56 8.36
C LYS A 155 -15.93 -3.38 8.93
N LEU A 156 -14.85 -2.97 8.27
CA LEU A 156 -14.04 -1.81 8.66
C LEU A 156 -14.90 -0.52 8.69
N LYS A 157 -15.70 -0.28 7.65
CA LYS A 157 -16.62 0.85 7.58
C LYS A 157 -17.65 0.81 8.70
N THR A 158 -18.24 -0.36 8.94
CA THR A 158 -19.21 -0.56 10.04
C THR A 158 -18.59 -0.25 11.39
N ASN A 159 -17.38 -0.75 11.65
CA ASN A 159 -16.66 -0.49 12.90
C ASN A 159 -16.31 1.00 13.05
N ARG A 160 -15.99 1.71 11.95
CA ARG A 160 -15.76 3.15 11.99
C ARG A 160 -17.03 3.93 12.37
N ILE A 161 -18.18 3.58 11.79
CA ILE A 161 -19.49 4.20 12.12
C ILE A 161 -19.82 4.00 13.60
N LEU A 162 -19.52 2.82 14.15
CA LEU A 162 -19.77 2.47 15.54
C LEU A 162 -18.68 2.96 16.52
N GLY A 163 -17.66 3.68 16.05
CA GLY A 163 -16.55 4.13 16.90
C GLY A 163 -15.63 3.00 17.40
N MET A 164 -15.72 1.79 16.86
CA MET A 164 -14.92 0.61 17.23
C MET A 164 -13.64 0.47 16.40
N SER A 165 -13.13 1.59 15.87
CA SER A 165 -11.93 1.57 15.03
C SER A 165 -10.68 1.40 15.89
N ASN A 166 -9.86 0.39 15.55
CA ASN A 166 -8.56 0.19 16.17
C ASN A 166 -7.43 0.96 15.45
N LEU A 167 -7.75 1.84 14.49
CA LEU A 167 -6.74 2.49 13.65
C LEU A 167 -5.73 3.30 14.49
N ALA A 168 -6.20 4.12 15.42
CA ALA A 168 -5.34 4.92 16.30
C ALA A 168 -4.34 4.05 17.10
N ARG A 169 -4.79 2.87 17.57
CA ARG A 169 -3.92 1.91 18.26
C ARG A 169 -2.81 1.40 17.34
N HIS A 170 -3.12 1.04 16.10
CA HIS A 170 -2.08 0.59 15.15
C HIS A 170 -1.14 1.73 14.76
N LEU A 171 -1.66 2.95 14.55
CA LEU A 171 -0.81 4.10 14.24
C LEU A 171 0.14 4.45 15.40
N SER A 172 -0.26 4.21 16.65
CA SER A 172 0.61 4.46 17.81
C SER A 172 1.88 3.61 17.82
N THR A 173 1.93 2.48 17.10
CA THR A 173 3.17 1.68 17.00
C THR A 173 4.22 2.39 16.16
N LEU A 174 3.78 3.12 15.11
CA LEU A 174 4.66 3.91 14.24
C LEU A 174 5.27 5.11 14.97
N SER A 175 4.55 5.69 15.95
CA SER A 175 5.04 6.81 16.76
C SER A 175 6.27 6.48 17.61
N ARG A 176 6.66 5.19 17.73
CA ARG A 176 7.92 4.79 18.38
C ARG A 176 9.16 5.19 17.59
N SER A 177 9.01 5.37 16.28
CA SER A 177 10.07 5.82 15.40
C SER A 177 9.89 7.31 15.10
N PRO A 178 10.90 8.16 15.37
CA PRO A 178 10.88 9.57 14.96
C PRO A 178 10.65 9.75 13.46
N VAL A 179 11.05 8.77 12.65
CA VAL A 179 10.91 8.79 11.18
C VAL A 179 9.45 8.77 10.74
N PHE A 180 8.56 8.12 11.49
CA PHE A 180 7.14 7.99 11.16
C PHE A 180 6.25 8.88 12.03
N SER A 181 6.86 9.81 12.77
CA SER A 181 6.10 10.77 13.56
C SER A 181 5.42 11.79 12.64
N SER A 182 4.11 11.92 12.78
CA SER A 182 3.34 12.94 12.06
C SER A 182 3.65 14.32 12.64
N GLN A 183 3.78 15.32 11.77
CA GLN A 183 3.86 16.73 12.16
C GLN A 183 2.46 17.34 12.42
N GLY A 184 1.39 16.54 12.37
CA GLY A 184 0.01 16.99 12.43
C GLY A 184 -0.51 17.46 11.06
N ALA A 185 -1.71 18.04 11.07
CA ALA A 185 -2.36 18.58 9.87
C ALA A 185 -1.98 20.04 9.57
N GLU A 186 -1.26 20.70 10.49
CA GLU A 186 -0.85 22.11 10.38
C GLU A 186 0.00 22.43 9.13
N PRO A 187 0.89 21.55 8.63
CA PRO A 187 1.63 21.82 7.40
C PRO A 187 0.92 21.35 6.11
N ASP A 188 -0.36 20.99 6.16
CA ASP A 188 -1.11 20.55 4.96
C ASP A 188 -1.59 21.75 4.13
N ILE A 189 -0.80 22.12 3.12
CA ILE A 189 -1.06 23.26 2.23
C ILE A 189 -1.65 22.73 0.91
N LEU A 190 -2.87 23.15 0.59
CA LEU A 190 -3.55 22.84 -0.67
C LEU A 190 -3.48 24.05 -1.61
N PHE A 191 -2.72 23.91 -2.68
CA PHE A 191 -2.63 24.90 -3.75
C PHE A 191 -3.83 24.82 -4.71
N GLU A 192 -4.12 25.91 -5.43
CA GLU A 192 -5.10 25.90 -6.51
C GLU A 192 -4.72 24.84 -7.55
N SER A 193 -5.72 24.15 -8.12
CA SER A 193 -5.48 23.11 -9.14
C SER A 193 -4.78 23.64 -10.41
N THR A 194 -4.82 24.94 -10.64
CA THR A 194 -4.17 25.64 -11.76
C THR A 194 -2.83 26.26 -11.40
N TYR A 195 -2.37 26.10 -10.16
CA TYR A 195 -1.09 26.64 -9.71
C TYR A 195 0.07 25.88 -10.36
N GLU A 196 0.93 26.60 -11.07
CA GLU A 196 2.16 26.04 -11.64
C GLU A 196 3.28 26.10 -10.60
N HIS A 197 3.59 24.95 -10.01
CA HIS A 197 4.69 24.85 -9.05
C HIS A 197 6.05 25.17 -9.69
N LEU A 198 6.90 25.89 -8.95
CA LEU A 198 8.24 26.29 -9.39
C LEU A 198 9.23 25.12 -9.56
N GLY A 199 8.81 23.90 -9.21
CA GLY A 199 9.62 22.69 -9.26
C GLY A 199 10.68 22.61 -8.13
N GLY A 200 11.29 21.43 -8.04
CA GLY A 200 12.17 21.03 -6.94
C GLY A 200 11.52 19.98 -6.04
N ASP A 201 12.22 19.63 -4.96
CA ASP A 201 11.77 18.58 -4.03
C ASP A 201 10.76 19.10 -3.00
N THR A 202 10.63 20.42 -2.84
CA THR A 202 9.74 21.06 -1.86
C THR A 202 8.99 22.24 -2.48
N CYS A 203 7.87 22.61 -1.86
CA CYS A 203 7.06 23.78 -2.23
C CYS A 203 7.41 25.05 -1.41
N GLU A 204 8.56 25.10 -0.75
CA GLU A 204 8.95 26.23 0.13
C GLU A 204 9.06 27.59 -0.60
N ARG A 205 9.29 27.54 -1.92
CA ARG A 205 9.36 28.74 -2.78
C ARG A 205 8.04 29.03 -3.49
N CYS A 206 7.03 28.19 -3.32
CA CYS A 206 5.73 28.40 -3.92
C CYS A 206 4.97 29.49 -3.16
N ASP A 207 4.06 30.14 -3.87
CA ASP A 207 3.16 31.14 -3.33
C ASP A 207 2.03 30.41 -2.58
N ILE A 208 2.07 30.44 -1.25
CA ILE A 208 1.16 29.67 -0.39
C ILE A 208 -0.26 30.22 -0.36
N ASP A 209 -0.46 31.43 -0.89
CA ASP A 209 -1.78 32.07 -1.01
C ASP A 209 -2.51 31.67 -2.30
N ARG A 210 -1.93 30.75 -3.08
CA ARG A 210 -2.38 30.32 -4.40
C ARG A 210 -2.42 28.82 -4.57
#